data_AF-A0A069PKQ3-F1
#
_entry.id   AF-A0A069PKQ3-F1
#
_cell.length_a   1.000
_cell.length_b   1.000
_cell.length_c   1.000
_cell.angle_alpha   90.00
_cell.angle_beta   90.00
_cell.angle_gamma   90.00
#
_symmetry.space_group_name_H-M   'P 1'
#
loop_
_entity.id
_entity.type
_entity.pdbx_description
1 polymer ?
#
loop_
_entity_poly.entity_id
_entity_poly.type
_entity_poly.pdbx_seq_one_letter_code
_entity_poly.pdbx_strand_id
1 'polypeptide(L)' 'MASPPLRVRMRRKPVRGTLARYEDRIVEVLGEARGQRVMIRSIHPDGIERRTAVKWVNLLPLDGQLF' A
#
# COMPACT_ATOMS: atom_id res chain seq x y z
N MET A 1 -26.55 5.09 4.22
CA MET A 1 -25.18 5.01 3.65
C MET A 1 -24.22 4.82 4.80
N ALA A 2 -23.57 3.66 4.92
CA ALA A 2 -22.57 3.44 5.98
C ALA A 2 -21.30 4.21 5.62
N SER A 3 -20.84 5.09 6.51
CA SER A 3 -19.52 5.74 6.39
C SER A 3 -18.45 4.65 6.25
N PRO A 4 -17.49 4.76 5.30
CA PRO A 4 -16.40 3.80 5.24
C PRO A 4 -15.63 3.85 6.58
N PRO A 5 -15.17 2.70 7.10
CA PRO A 5 -14.42 2.67 8.34
C PRO A 5 -13.23 3.64 8.24
N LEU A 6 -12.94 4.34 9.34
CA LEU A 6 -11.77 5.21 9.44
C LEU A 6 -10.51 4.39 9.15
N ARG A 7 -10.02 4.45 7.91
CA ARG A 7 -8.88 3.65 7.48
C ARG A 7 -7.62 4.20 8.13
N VAL A 8 -7.07 3.45 9.08
CA VAL A 8 -5.86 3.84 9.79
C VAL A 8 -4.68 3.73 8.82
N ARG A 9 -4.06 4.85 8.49
CA ARG A 9 -2.84 4.87 7.66
C ARG A 9 -1.66 4.22 8.38
N MET A 10 -0.74 3.63 7.62
CA MET A 10 0.48 3.06 8.18
C MET A 10 1.32 4.11 8.92
N ARG A 11 1.46 3.93 10.24
CA ARG A 11 2.26 4.81 11.10
C ARG A 11 3.74 4.42 11.15
N ARG A 12 4.05 3.16 10.87
CA ARG A 12 5.40 2.61 10.87
C ARG A 12 5.78 2.20 9.46
N LYS A 13 7.09 2.17 9.18
CA LYS A 13 7.62 1.67 7.93
C LYS A 13 7.24 0.19 7.77
N PRO A 14 6.51 -0.20 6.72
CA PRO A 14 6.15 -1.59 6.48
C PRO A 14 7.37 -2.41 6.08
N VAL A 15 7.34 -3.70 6.42
CA VAL A 15 8.37 -4.66 6.01
C VAL A 15 8.20 -5.04 4.53
N ARG A 16 9.27 -5.52 3.89
CA ARG A 16 9.17 -6.09 2.54
C ARG A 16 8.19 -7.27 2.53
N GLY A 17 7.40 -7.39 1.46
CA GLY A 17 6.33 -8.37 1.32
C GLY A 17 5.00 -7.94 1.96
N THR A 18 4.95 -6.80 2.67
CA THR A 18 3.69 -6.29 3.22
C THR A 18 2.72 -5.98 2.09
N LEU A 19 1.51 -6.54 2.14
CA LEU A 19 0.41 -6.13 1.28
C LEU A 19 -0.32 -4.94 1.91
N ALA A 20 -0.61 -3.94 1.09
CA ALA A 20 -1.28 -2.72 1.49
C ALA A 20 -2.24 -2.25 0.41
N ARG A 21 -3.07 -1.27 0.73
CA ARG A 21 -3.86 -0.52 -0.25
C ARG A 21 -3.24 0.84 -0.50
N TYR A 22 -3.09 1.18 -1.77
CA TYR A 22 -2.68 2.48 -2.23
C TYR A 22 -3.71 2.94 -3.26
N GLU A 23 -4.41 4.04 -2.96
CA GLU A 23 -5.58 4.47 -3.72
C GLU A 23 -6.62 3.33 -3.83
N ASP A 24 -6.95 2.90 -5.04
CA ASP A 24 -7.90 1.86 -5.40
C ASP A 24 -7.26 0.47 -5.58
N ARG A 25 -5.95 0.32 -5.32
CA ARG A 25 -5.18 -0.87 -5.68
C ARG A 25 -4.54 -1.56 -4.48
N ILE A 26 -4.44 -2.88 -4.57
CA ILE A 26 -3.60 -3.69 -3.67
C ILE A 26 -2.16 -3.62 -4.19
N VAL A 27 -1.24 -3.37 -3.27
CA VAL A 27 0.18 -3.19 -3.56
C VAL A 27 1.02 -4.02 -2.63
N GLU A 28 2.14 -4.50 -3.13
CA GLU A 28 3.17 -5.17 -2.33
C GLU A 28 4.32 -4.21 -2.06
N VAL A 29 4.78 -4.16 -0.82
CA VAL A 29 5.99 -3.41 -0.43
C VAL A 29 7.23 -4.20 -0.84
N LEU A 30 8.04 -3.67 -1.75
CA LEU A 30 9.29 -4.28 -2.19
C LEU A 30 10.49 -3.95 -1.28
N GLY A 31 10.35 -2.95 -0.41
CA GLY A 31 11.38 -2.55 0.54
C GLY A 31 11.52 -1.04 0.65
N GLU A 32 12.63 -0.62 1.27
CA GLU A 32 12.93 0.79 1.49
C GLU A 32 13.23 1.54 0.19
N ALA A 33 12.80 2.80 0.15
CA ALA A 33 13.23 3.80 -0.80
C ALA A 33 13.75 5.04 -0.03
N ARG A 34 14.03 6.13 -0.74
CA ARG A 34 14.58 7.34 -0.10
C ARG A 34 13.58 8.00 0.87
N GLY A 35 14.05 8.31 2.08
CA GLY A 35 13.30 9.07 3.09
C GLY A 35 12.13 8.27 3.64
N GLN A 36 10.96 8.92 3.81
CA GLN A 36 9.77 8.25 4.33
C GLN A 36 9.01 7.40 3.30
N ARG A 37 9.74 6.81 2.34
CA ARG A 37 9.16 6.10 1.20
C ARG A 37 9.54 4.64 1.19
N VAL A 38 8.63 3.84 0.65
CA VAL A 38 8.89 2.45 0.27
C VAL A 38 8.67 2.29 -1.22
N MET A 39 9.40 1.38 -1.84
CA MET A 39 9.09 0.93 -3.19
C MET A 39 7.90 -0.02 -3.10
N ILE A 40 6.86 0.24 -3.89
CA ILE A 40 5.72 -0.65 -4.02
C ILE A 40 5.65 -1.24 -5.44
N ARG A 41 5.07 -2.43 -5.52
CA ARG A 41 4.63 -3.06 -6.76
C ARG A 41 3.11 -3.06 -6.80
N SER A 42 2.53 -2.69 -7.94
CA SER A 42 1.08 -2.70 -8.15
C SER A 42 0.74 -3.13 -9.56
N ILE A 43 -0.43 -3.74 -9.73
CA ILE A 43 -1.04 -3.99 -11.04
C ILE A 43 -2.03 -2.86 -11.30
N HIS A 44 -1.91 -2.25 -12.47
CA HIS A 44 -2.79 -1.17 -12.90
C HIS A 44 -4.00 -1.70 -13.69
N PRO A 45 -5.01 -0.85 -13.97
CA PRO A 45 -6.20 -1.26 -14.74
C PRO A 45 -5.89 -1.81 -16.14
N ASP A 46 -4.76 -1.41 -16.72
CA ASP A 46 -4.24 -1.94 -17.99
C ASP A 46 -3.56 -3.30 -17.86
N GLY A 47 -3.56 -3.90 -16.67
CA GLY A 47 -2.89 -5.17 -16.36
C GLY A 47 -1.38 -5.06 -16.22
N ILE A 48 -0.80 -3.87 -16.37
CA ILE A 48 0.67 -3.70 -16.37
C ILE A 48 1.17 -3.52 -14.94
N GLU A 49 2.22 -4.27 -14.61
CA GLU A 49 2.97 -4.09 -13.36
C GLU A 49 3.72 -2.75 -13.40
N ARG A 50 3.56 -1.95 -12.34
CA ARG A 50 4.39 -0.77 -12.12
C ARG A 50 5.00 -0.77 -10.74
N ARG A 51 6.24 -0.26 -10.68
CA ARG A 51 6.97 -0.01 -9.45
C ARG A 51 7.04 1.46 -9.18
N THR A 52 6.69 1.88 -7.98
CA THR A 52 6.66 3.30 -7.63
C THR A 52 7.09 3.47 -6.19
N ALA A 53 7.97 4.45 -5.93
CA ALA A 53 8.26 4.84 -4.56
C ALA A 53 7.08 5.68 -4.06
N VAL A 54 6.50 5.34 -2.90
CA VAL A 54 5.40 6.11 -2.28
C VAL A 54 5.70 6.36 -0.81
N LYS A 55 5.14 7.42 -0.22
CA LYS A 55 5.25 7.64 1.23
C LYS A 55 4.49 6.52 1.94
N TRP A 56 5.11 5.83 2.91
CA TRP A 56 4.41 4.73 3.59
C TRP A 56 3.18 5.21 4.37
N VAL A 57 3.13 6.46 4.82
CA VAL A 57 1.95 7.05 5.46
C VAL A 57 0.74 7.16 4.53
N ASN A 58 0.90 6.99 3.22
CA ASN A 58 -0.21 6.94 2.27
C ASN A 58 -0.71 5.51 2.02
N LEU A 59 -0.03 4.51 2.59
CA LEU A 59 -0.46 3.12 2.54
C LEU A 59 -1.48 2.86 3.64
N LEU A 60 -2.49 2.07 3.28
CA LEU A 60 -3.49 1.56 4.19
C LEU A 60 -3.22 0.07 4.43
N PRO A 61 -3.17 -0.39 5.69
CA PRO A 61 -3.08 -1.81 5.99
C PRO A 61 -4.30 -2.55 5.44
N LEU A 62 -4.10 -3.79 5.03
CA LEU A 62 -5.18 -4.73 4.76
C LEU A 62 -5.53 -5.40 6.09
N ASP A 63 -6.45 -4.80 6.84
CA ASP A 63 -6.87 -5.28 8.15
C ASP A 63 -7.66 -6.59 7.99
N GLY A 64 -6.98 -7.74 8.05
CA GLY A 64 -7.58 -9.09 8.12
C GLY A 64 -8.40 -9.56 6.91
N GLN A 65 -8.71 -8.68 5.96
CA GLN A 65 -9.50 -8.98 4.78
C GLN A 65 -8.60 -9.47 3.64
N LEU A 66 -8.16 -10.73 3.74
CA LEU A 66 -7.54 -11.44 2.63
C LEU A 66 -8.39 -12.62 2.11
N PHE A 67 -9.54 -12.89 2.75
CA PHE A 67 -10.56 -13.83 2.32
C PHE A 67 -11.83 -13.58 3.13
#